data_AF-A0AAC8TIH6-F1
#
_entry.id   AF-A0AAC8TIH6-F1
#
_cell.length_a   1.000
_cell.length_b   1.000
_cell.length_c   1.000
_cell.angle_alpha   90.00
_cell.angle_beta   90.00
_cell.angle_gamma   90.00
#
_symmetry.space_group_name_H-M   'P 1'
#
loop_
_entity.id
_entity.type
_entity.pdbx_description
1 polymer ?
#
loop_
_entity_poly.entity_id
_entity_poly.type
_entity_poly.pdbx_seq_one_letter_code
_entity_poly.pdbx_strand_id
1 'polypeptide(L)'
;MCLATSEDTIRGMLFNGTLEVLRTVGDGSLVQRCVEECGESRFLDFFSYPVRMHCQMVSTALPVLAEEFGNSEEALRQLGRLVANRFMRVGAGKVMLSLTPRSPRQLGYSLPMAYRMAVSFGQYEVQWTGARSGRFILKRDFMPHPFHEGVMEMSLSMWGGREVKVSGRPTGGSIVNVTSAGSETRGERGMSSAAMAWSVSPRDGGQFWGQRMALVNSEDIARGLFLQSVLKSIRALGDESLEKRSASACGQARFFDFFNYPIRLHLQMLSVAMPELATRHTDVEQALWRMGHCVAMDFLESEAGRTVKVLVRGEPKRLVNNLPLTYRMSMTGERSVRWTGPQCCRFTMKRDFMPPSFHEGMLVAMLERLNASKVKVVGRQTDMLESEYDISWQ
;
A
#
# COMPACT_ATOMS: atom_id res chain seq x y z
N MET A 1 -6.14 18.36 17.35
CA MET A 1 -5.97 17.73 16.01
C MET A 1 -5.05 18.55 15.07
N CYS A 2 -4.17 19.44 15.57
CA CYS A 2 -3.48 20.45 14.74
C CYS A 2 -2.11 19.99 14.15
N LEU A 3 -1.79 18.69 14.17
CA LEU A 3 -0.49 18.16 13.73
C LEU A 3 -0.56 17.27 12.47
N ALA A 4 -1.75 16.92 12.01
CA ALA A 4 -1.93 16.11 10.80
C ALA A 4 -1.84 17.00 9.56
N THR A 5 -1.06 16.56 8.58
CA THR A 5 -0.91 17.18 7.26
C THR A 5 -1.85 16.52 6.24
N SER A 6 -1.95 17.09 5.04
CA SER A 6 -2.68 16.48 3.92
C SER A 6 -2.07 15.17 3.41
N GLU A 7 -0.79 14.92 3.73
CA GLU A 7 -0.04 13.73 3.32
C GLU A 7 -0.20 12.56 4.31
N ASP A 8 -0.68 12.84 5.51
CA ASP A 8 -0.94 11.83 6.52
C ASP A 8 -2.23 11.10 6.20
N THR A 9 -2.08 9.85 5.75
CA THR A 9 -3.19 9.02 5.30
C THR A 9 -3.25 7.70 6.06
N ILE A 10 -4.46 7.16 6.14
CA ILE A 10 -4.80 5.91 6.78
C ILE A 10 -5.65 5.07 5.83
N ARG A 11 -5.52 3.74 5.88
CA ARG A 11 -6.24 2.84 4.99
C ARG A 11 -7.71 2.74 5.36
N GLY A 12 -8.58 2.63 4.34
CA GLY A 12 -10.03 2.46 4.52
C GLY A 12 -10.41 1.27 5.40
N MET A 13 -9.56 0.24 5.45
CA MET A 13 -9.78 -0.92 6.32
C MET A 13 -9.85 -0.55 7.81
N LEU A 14 -9.14 0.51 8.23
CA LEU A 14 -9.14 0.97 9.62
C LEU A 14 -10.46 1.68 9.95
N PHE A 15 -11.01 2.47 9.01
CA PHE A 15 -12.37 3.02 9.14
C PHE A 15 -13.41 1.92 9.19
N ASN A 16 -13.33 0.94 8.29
CA ASN A 16 -14.29 -0.16 8.28
C ASN A 16 -14.21 -1.01 9.56
N GLY A 17 -13.01 -1.19 10.13
CA GLY A 17 -12.81 -1.79 11.44
C GLY A 17 -13.50 -0.99 12.54
N THR A 18 -13.32 0.34 12.57
CA THR A 18 -14.02 1.23 13.52
C THR A 18 -15.54 1.11 13.38
N LEU A 19 -16.08 1.23 12.16
CA LEU A 19 -17.51 1.12 11.91
C LEU A 19 -18.09 -0.25 12.30
N GLU A 20 -17.32 -1.33 12.20
CA GLU A 20 -17.73 -2.65 12.67
C GLU A 20 -17.89 -2.68 14.19
N VAL A 21 -16.96 -2.07 14.94
CA VAL A 21 -17.09 -1.91 16.40
C VAL A 21 -18.38 -1.16 16.75
N LEU A 22 -18.65 -0.06 16.05
CA LEU A 22 -19.87 0.73 16.30
C LEU A 22 -21.15 -0.09 16.06
N ARG A 23 -21.14 -0.96 15.04
CA ARG A 23 -22.27 -1.88 14.79
C ARG A 23 -22.44 -2.91 15.91
N THR A 24 -21.37 -3.34 16.59
CA THR A 24 -21.50 -4.28 17.72
C THR A 24 -22.17 -3.67 18.95
N VAL A 25 -22.08 -2.34 19.11
CA VAL A 25 -22.77 -1.60 20.18
C VAL A 25 -24.25 -1.35 19.84
N GLY A 26 -24.71 -1.72 18.63
CA GLY A 26 -26.12 -1.68 18.25
C GLY A 26 -26.67 -0.30 17.88
N ASP A 27 -25.87 0.77 17.94
CA ASP A 27 -26.30 2.12 17.57
C ASP A 27 -26.08 2.39 16.07
N GLY A 28 -27.08 2.04 15.26
CA GLY A 28 -27.09 2.34 13.83
C GLY A 28 -27.04 3.84 13.51
N SER A 29 -27.54 4.68 14.40
CA SER A 29 -27.50 6.14 14.24
C SER A 29 -26.10 6.71 14.46
N LEU A 30 -25.30 6.10 15.34
CA LEU A 30 -23.90 6.46 15.53
C LEU A 30 -23.05 6.11 14.31
N VAL A 31 -23.27 4.95 13.71
CA VAL A 31 -22.61 4.55 12.46
C VAL A 31 -22.89 5.58 11.37
N GLN A 32 -24.15 5.99 11.22
CA GLN A 32 -24.55 6.99 10.22
C GLN A 32 -23.87 8.35 10.48
N ARG A 33 -23.94 8.87 11.70
CA ARG A 33 -23.27 10.14 12.08
C ARG A 33 -21.77 10.11 11.78
N CYS A 34 -21.09 9.03 12.14
CA CYS A 34 -19.65 8.87 11.89
C CYS A 34 -19.29 8.88 10.40
N VAL A 35 -20.15 8.30 9.55
CA VAL A 35 -19.96 8.26 8.10
C VAL A 35 -20.23 9.64 7.48
N GLU A 36 -21.32 10.30 7.90
CA GLU A 36 -21.71 11.64 7.44
C GLU A 36 -20.66 12.70 7.78
N GLU A 37 -20.11 12.68 8.99
CA GLU A 37 -19.06 13.62 9.42
C GLU A 37 -17.75 13.46 8.64
N CYS A 38 -17.47 12.27 8.14
CA CYS A 38 -16.33 12.04 7.27
C CYS A 38 -16.57 12.54 5.83
N GLY A 39 -17.81 12.87 5.45
CA GLY A 39 -18.16 13.27 4.09
C GLY A 39 -18.01 12.15 3.05
N GLU A 40 -17.94 10.89 3.50
CA GLU A 40 -17.80 9.72 2.64
C GLU A 40 -19.04 8.85 2.73
N SER A 41 -19.43 8.19 1.63
CA SER A 41 -20.55 7.23 1.69
C SER A 41 -20.11 5.83 2.15
N ARG A 42 -18.83 5.50 1.93
CA ARG A 42 -18.22 4.23 2.31
C ARG A 42 -16.69 4.32 2.23
N PHE A 43 -16.02 3.46 3.00
CA PHE A 43 -14.57 3.28 2.92
C PHE A 43 -14.23 2.00 2.17
N LEU A 44 -13.28 2.08 1.23
CA LEU A 44 -12.76 0.94 0.51
C LEU A 44 -11.43 0.52 1.17
N ASP A 45 -11.30 -0.76 1.52
CA ASP A 45 -10.23 -1.24 2.41
C ASP A 45 -8.82 -0.81 1.97
N PHE A 46 -8.57 -0.80 0.66
CA PHE A 46 -7.26 -0.52 0.07
C PHE A 46 -7.01 0.96 -0.25
N PHE A 47 -7.99 1.83 -0.02
CA PHE A 47 -7.89 3.23 -0.38
C PHE A 47 -7.27 4.02 0.77
N SER A 48 -6.53 5.07 0.45
CA SER A 48 -5.95 5.98 1.44
C SER A 48 -6.86 7.18 1.63
N TYR A 49 -7.16 7.49 2.88
CA TYR A 49 -7.97 8.64 3.29
C TYR A 49 -7.17 9.50 4.27
N PRO A 50 -7.40 10.82 4.33
CA PRO A 50 -6.78 11.69 5.33
C PRO A 50 -6.99 11.17 6.76
N VAL A 51 -5.91 11.09 7.55
CA VAL A 51 -5.98 10.58 8.93
C VAL A 51 -6.93 11.39 9.81
N ARG A 52 -7.05 12.70 9.53
CA ARG A 52 -7.98 13.59 10.25
C ARG A 52 -9.42 13.07 10.27
N MET A 53 -9.86 12.41 9.20
CA MET A 53 -11.21 11.84 9.11
C MET A 53 -11.38 10.67 10.08
N HIS A 54 -10.36 9.83 10.22
CA HIS A 54 -10.38 8.73 11.19
C HIS A 54 -10.37 9.25 12.62
N CYS A 55 -9.53 10.26 12.91
CA CYS A 55 -9.52 10.91 14.22
C CYS A 55 -10.89 11.54 14.56
N GLN A 56 -11.56 12.17 13.59
CA GLN A 56 -12.92 12.71 13.76
C GLN A 56 -13.92 11.59 14.07
N MET A 57 -13.96 10.53 13.25
CA MET A 57 -14.81 9.37 13.48
C MET A 57 -14.62 8.77 14.88
N VAL A 58 -13.38 8.58 15.32
CA VAL A 58 -13.10 8.08 16.67
C VAL A 58 -13.57 9.06 17.73
N SER A 59 -13.33 10.36 17.56
CA SER A 59 -13.75 11.38 18.53
C SER A 59 -15.26 11.40 18.71
N THR A 60 -16.01 11.22 17.64
CA THR A 60 -17.47 11.17 17.63
C THR A 60 -18.02 9.90 18.26
N ALA A 61 -17.36 8.77 18.00
CA ALA A 61 -17.74 7.48 18.56
C ALA A 61 -17.39 7.34 20.06
N LEU A 62 -16.31 7.97 20.50
CA LEU A 62 -15.69 7.67 21.80
C LEU A 62 -16.63 7.88 23.00
N PRO A 63 -17.49 8.91 23.10
CA PRO A 63 -18.39 9.06 24.23
C PRO A 63 -19.34 7.87 24.38
N VAL A 64 -19.96 7.42 23.29
CA VAL A 64 -20.89 6.28 23.31
C VAL A 64 -20.15 4.98 23.62
N LEU A 65 -18.98 4.79 23.02
CA LEU A 65 -18.15 3.62 23.32
C LEU A 65 -17.67 3.62 24.78
N ALA A 66 -17.40 4.79 25.36
CA ALA A 66 -16.96 4.91 26.74
C ALA A 66 -18.08 4.57 27.73
N GLU A 67 -19.34 4.89 27.41
CA GLU A 67 -20.50 4.45 28.18
C GLU A 67 -20.65 2.93 28.15
N GLU A 68 -20.52 2.32 26.97
CA GLU A 68 -20.64 0.86 26.79
C GLU A 68 -19.49 0.08 27.47
N PHE A 69 -18.25 0.54 27.27
CA PHE A 69 -17.05 -0.14 27.77
C PHE A 69 -16.57 0.39 29.14
N GLY A 70 -17.38 1.22 29.79
CA GLY A 70 -17.17 1.76 31.12
C GLY A 70 -16.23 2.97 31.22
N ASN A 71 -15.27 3.14 30.30
CA ASN A 71 -14.48 4.36 30.18
C ASN A 71 -13.83 4.51 28.79
N SER A 72 -13.30 5.71 28.50
CA SER A 72 -12.70 6.03 27.20
C SER A 72 -11.42 5.23 26.89
N GLU A 73 -10.60 4.90 27.88
CA GLU A 73 -9.39 4.12 27.62
C GLU A 73 -9.73 2.69 27.21
N GLU A 74 -10.68 2.05 27.90
CA GLU A 74 -11.13 0.70 27.55
C GLU A 74 -11.84 0.68 26.20
N ALA A 75 -12.68 1.69 25.92
CA ALA A 75 -13.26 1.87 24.59
C ALA A 75 -12.19 1.92 23.47
N LEU A 76 -11.11 2.67 23.69
CA LEU A 76 -9.98 2.74 22.76
C LEU A 76 -9.23 1.40 22.65
N ARG A 77 -9.00 0.68 23.76
CA ARG A 77 -8.40 -0.67 23.73
C ARG A 77 -9.25 -1.63 22.92
N GLN A 78 -10.56 -1.68 23.16
CA GLN A 78 -11.48 -2.55 22.41
C GLN A 78 -11.50 -2.20 20.92
N LEU A 79 -11.52 -0.91 20.60
CA LEU A 79 -11.41 -0.44 19.23
C LEU A 79 -10.11 -0.93 18.57
N GLY A 80 -8.98 -0.81 19.28
CA GLY A 80 -7.68 -1.31 18.83
C GLY A 80 -7.67 -2.82 18.59
N ARG A 81 -8.24 -3.61 19.51
CA ARG A 81 -8.35 -5.08 19.40
C ARG A 81 -9.13 -5.48 18.15
N LEU A 82 -10.30 -4.89 17.92
CA LEU A 82 -11.16 -5.26 16.80
C LEU A 82 -10.58 -4.85 15.45
N VAL A 83 -9.97 -3.66 15.39
CA VAL A 83 -9.25 -3.19 14.19
C VAL A 83 -8.10 -4.14 13.85
N ALA A 84 -7.29 -4.55 14.83
CA ALA A 84 -6.21 -5.51 14.63
C ALA A 84 -6.74 -6.88 14.20
N ASN A 85 -7.82 -7.37 14.83
CA ASN A 85 -8.44 -8.64 14.47
C ASN A 85 -8.89 -8.65 13.00
N ARG A 86 -9.57 -7.58 12.57
CA ARG A 86 -10.03 -7.44 11.19
C ARG A 86 -8.85 -7.41 10.22
N PHE A 87 -7.84 -6.58 10.48
CA PHE A 87 -6.63 -6.50 9.65
C PHE A 87 -6.01 -7.88 9.44
N MET A 88 -5.85 -8.63 10.52
CA MET A 88 -5.23 -9.96 10.51
C MET A 88 -6.04 -11.00 9.74
N ARG A 89 -7.35 -10.79 9.54
CA ARG A 89 -8.23 -11.71 8.80
C ARG A 89 -8.35 -11.39 7.30
N VAL A 90 -7.71 -10.33 6.80
CA VAL A 90 -7.82 -9.92 5.39
C VAL A 90 -6.45 -9.76 4.73
N GLY A 91 -6.38 -10.03 3.41
CA GLY A 91 -5.23 -9.80 2.53
C GLY A 91 -3.85 -9.84 3.19
N ALA A 92 -3.28 -8.66 3.41
CA ALA A 92 -2.01 -8.41 4.07
C ALA A 92 -1.82 -9.09 5.44
N GLY A 93 -2.82 -9.03 6.31
CA GLY A 93 -2.72 -9.58 7.66
C GLY A 93 -2.65 -11.10 7.65
N LYS A 94 -3.37 -11.76 6.73
CA LYS A 94 -3.23 -13.22 6.52
C LYS A 94 -1.82 -13.61 6.09
N VAL A 95 -1.21 -12.81 5.21
CA VAL A 95 0.20 -13.01 4.82
C VAL A 95 1.12 -12.82 6.03
N MET A 96 0.91 -11.80 6.85
CA MET A 96 1.71 -11.62 8.07
C MET A 96 1.56 -12.73 9.09
N LEU A 97 0.36 -13.30 9.24
CA LEU A 97 0.13 -14.47 10.08
C LEU A 97 0.84 -15.72 9.52
N SER A 98 0.86 -15.90 8.19
CA SER A 98 1.49 -17.06 7.53
C SER A 98 3.01 -16.98 7.52
N LEU A 99 3.59 -15.79 7.68
CA LEU A 99 5.01 -15.61 7.96
C LEU A 99 5.40 -16.04 9.40
N THR A 100 4.49 -16.72 10.10
CA THR A 100 4.54 -17.24 11.48
C THR A 100 5.85 -16.95 12.21
N PRO A 101 5.85 -15.95 13.12
CA PRO A 101 7.04 -15.67 13.89
C PRO A 101 7.41 -16.89 14.73
N ARG A 102 8.53 -17.55 14.40
CA ARG A 102 9.12 -18.67 15.15
C ARG A 102 9.60 -18.25 16.55
N SER A 103 9.69 -16.95 16.80
CA SER A 103 9.98 -16.39 18.11
C SER A 103 9.32 -15.01 18.27
N PRO A 104 9.04 -14.58 19.52
CA PRO A 104 8.57 -13.22 19.79
C PRO A 104 9.47 -12.15 19.17
N ARG A 105 10.78 -12.38 19.08
CA ARG A 105 11.72 -11.42 18.47
C ARG A 105 11.46 -11.11 17.00
N GLN A 106 10.92 -12.07 16.25
CA GLN A 106 10.56 -11.84 14.84
C GLN A 106 9.40 -10.84 14.67
N LEU A 107 8.61 -10.63 15.73
CA LEU A 107 7.62 -9.54 15.79
C LEU A 107 8.27 -8.16 15.72
N GLY A 108 9.56 -8.06 16.08
CA GLY A 108 10.34 -6.83 16.01
C GLY A 108 10.37 -6.20 14.61
N TYR A 109 10.27 -7.04 13.58
CA TYR A 109 10.26 -6.60 12.18
C TYR A 109 8.83 -6.55 11.61
N SER A 110 7.97 -7.49 12.00
CA SER A 110 6.60 -7.60 11.47
C SER A 110 5.67 -6.50 11.98
N LEU A 111 5.79 -6.07 13.23
CA LEU A 111 4.91 -5.05 13.83
C LEU A 111 5.10 -3.66 13.20
N PRO A 112 6.32 -3.08 13.13
CA PRO A 112 6.52 -1.81 12.43
C PRO A 112 6.04 -1.85 10.98
N MET A 113 6.19 -3.00 10.32
CA MET A 113 5.76 -3.20 8.95
C MET A 113 4.23 -3.22 8.84
N ALA A 114 3.52 -3.86 9.75
CA ALA A 114 2.05 -3.87 9.81
C ALA A 114 1.48 -2.46 9.92
N TYR A 115 2.04 -1.64 10.81
CA TYR A 115 1.65 -0.24 10.94
C TYR A 115 1.88 0.54 9.64
N ARG A 116 3.07 0.43 9.03
CA ARG A 116 3.39 1.11 7.76
C ARG A 116 2.54 0.67 6.56
N MET A 117 1.80 -0.43 6.67
CA MET A 117 0.85 -0.84 5.64
C MET A 117 -0.52 -0.18 5.82
N ALA A 118 -0.85 0.15 7.07
CA ALA A 118 -2.12 0.73 7.45
C ALA A 118 -2.10 2.27 7.42
N VAL A 119 -0.94 2.89 7.55
CA VAL A 119 -0.76 4.35 7.57
C VAL A 119 0.44 4.83 6.75
N SER A 120 0.44 6.10 6.30
CA SER A 120 1.59 6.76 5.65
C SER A 120 2.45 7.60 6.58
N PHE A 121 2.09 7.67 7.87
CA PHE A 121 2.77 8.49 8.87
C PHE A 121 3.40 7.62 9.97
N GLY A 122 4.06 8.31 10.90
CA GLY A 122 4.64 7.70 12.09
C GLY A 122 6.01 7.04 11.88
N GLN A 123 6.73 6.88 12.98
CA GLN A 123 7.91 6.02 13.06
C GLN A 123 7.67 4.95 14.12
N TYR A 124 7.99 3.71 13.77
CA TYR A 124 7.66 2.52 14.55
C TYR A 124 8.93 1.71 14.81
N GLU A 125 9.28 1.58 16.07
CA GLU A 125 10.50 0.89 16.51
C GLU A 125 10.17 -0.14 17.59
N VAL A 126 10.88 -1.27 17.59
CA VAL A 126 10.76 -2.29 18.64
C VAL A 126 12.10 -2.40 19.36
N GLN A 127 12.10 -2.16 20.66
CA GLN A 127 13.26 -2.36 21.54
C GLN A 127 12.99 -3.53 22.49
N TRP A 128 13.69 -4.65 22.28
CA TRP A 128 13.56 -5.80 23.16
C TRP A 128 14.24 -5.53 24.51
N THR A 129 13.50 -5.74 25.60
CA THR A 129 14.02 -5.60 26.98
C THR A 129 14.29 -6.96 27.62
N GLY A 130 13.90 -8.05 26.96
CA GLY A 130 14.12 -9.43 27.38
C GLY A 130 13.80 -10.42 26.26
N ALA A 131 13.84 -11.72 26.56
CA ALA A 131 13.52 -12.78 25.59
C ALA A 131 12.04 -12.75 25.15
N ARG A 132 11.15 -12.30 26.04
CA ARG A 132 9.69 -12.25 25.85
C ARG A 132 9.07 -10.90 26.18
N SER A 133 9.90 -9.87 26.34
CA SER A 133 9.46 -8.53 26.69
C SER A 133 10.12 -7.50 25.81
N GLY A 134 9.36 -6.48 25.42
CA GLY A 134 9.86 -5.40 24.58
C GLY A 134 9.05 -4.13 24.73
N ARG A 135 9.55 -3.07 24.11
CA ARG A 135 8.91 -1.77 23.99
C ARG A 135 8.67 -1.49 22.53
N PHE A 136 7.44 -1.19 22.18
CA PHE A 136 7.07 -0.62 20.90
C PHE A 136 7.00 0.89 21.06
N ILE A 137 7.81 1.60 20.27
CA ILE A 137 7.91 3.05 20.31
C ILE A 137 7.25 3.58 19.05
N LEU A 138 6.24 4.43 19.24
CA LEU A 138 5.51 5.11 18.18
C LEU A 138 5.80 6.61 18.28
N LYS A 139 6.35 7.19 17.22
CA LYS A 139 6.55 8.64 17.11
C LYS A 139 5.63 9.16 16.02
N ARG A 140 5.06 10.36 16.21
CA ARG A 140 4.14 11.00 15.23
C ARG A 140 2.96 10.07 14.87
N ASP A 141 2.36 9.47 15.89
CA ASP A 141 1.10 8.74 15.74
C ASP A 141 -0.06 9.62 16.24
N PHE A 142 -1.25 9.43 15.66
CA PHE A 142 -2.43 10.24 15.95
C PHE A 142 -3.43 9.52 16.86
N MET A 143 -3.24 8.23 17.10
CA MET A 143 -4.06 7.47 18.04
C MET A 143 -3.42 7.44 19.44
N PRO A 144 -4.23 7.49 20.50
CA PRO A 144 -3.73 7.45 21.87
C PRO A 144 -3.23 6.06 22.25
N HIS A 145 -2.31 5.97 23.22
CA HIS A 145 -1.68 4.71 23.62
C HIS A 145 -2.67 3.57 23.98
N PRO A 146 -3.86 3.76 24.58
CA PRO A 146 -4.78 2.66 24.86
C PRO A 146 -5.27 1.97 23.58
N PHE A 147 -5.44 2.71 22.48
CA PHE A 147 -5.75 2.11 21.18
C PHE A 147 -4.64 1.16 20.73
N HIS A 148 -3.38 1.59 20.85
CA HIS A 148 -2.23 0.76 20.49
C HIS A 148 -2.03 -0.42 21.44
N GLU A 149 -2.38 -0.30 22.73
CA GLU A 149 -2.39 -1.43 23.66
C GLU A 149 -3.29 -2.55 23.14
N GLY A 150 -4.52 -2.19 22.75
CA GLY A 150 -5.48 -3.14 22.18
C GLY A 150 -5.01 -3.77 20.86
N VAL A 151 -4.43 -2.97 19.97
CA VAL A 151 -3.86 -3.48 18.71
C VAL A 151 -2.77 -4.51 18.97
N MET A 152 -1.86 -4.22 19.90
CA MET A 152 -0.74 -5.09 20.24
C MET A 152 -1.23 -6.37 20.92
N GLU A 153 -2.10 -6.25 21.91
CA GLU A 153 -2.62 -7.40 22.64
C GLU A 153 -3.29 -8.41 21.69
N MET A 154 -4.17 -7.92 20.80
CA MET A 154 -4.83 -8.78 19.81
C MET A 154 -3.80 -9.39 18.85
N SER A 155 -2.91 -8.57 18.28
CA SER A 155 -1.94 -9.04 17.27
C SER A 155 -1.02 -10.11 17.82
N LEU A 156 -0.50 -9.91 19.04
CA LEU A 156 0.37 -10.86 19.73
C LEU A 156 -0.36 -12.15 20.09
N SER A 157 -1.62 -12.05 20.50
CA SER A 157 -2.47 -13.22 20.76
C SER A 157 -2.70 -14.03 19.49
N MET A 158 -2.99 -13.37 18.36
CA MET A 158 -3.18 -14.04 17.06
C MET A 158 -1.89 -14.66 16.52
N TRP A 159 -0.72 -14.16 16.90
CA TRP A 159 0.57 -14.78 16.63
C TRP A 159 0.98 -15.87 17.63
N GLY A 160 0.06 -16.31 18.49
CA GLY A 160 0.27 -17.44 19.41
C GLY A 160 0.89 -17.07 20.75
N GLY A 161 1.00 -15.78 21.08
CA GLY A 161 1.34 -15.34 22.42
C GLY A 161 0.27 -15.77 23.42
N ARG A 162 0.68 -16.35 24.55
CA ARG A 162 -0.20 -16.62 25.70
C ARG A 162 0.08 -15.59 26.78
N GLU A 163 -0.91 -15.30 27.61
CA GLU A 163 -0.76 -14.37 28.75
C GLU A 163 -0.14 -13.02 28.35
N VAL A 164 -0.56 -12.49 27.20
CA VAL A 164 -0.05 -11.23 26.68
C VAL A 164 -0.44 -10.10 27.64
N LYS A 165 0.55 -9.34 28.10
CA LYS A 165 0.35 -8.11 28.88
C LYS A 165 0.89 -6.93 28.11
N VAL A 166 0.05 -5.92 27.93
CA VAL A 166 0.39 -4.70 27.22
C VAL A 166 0.06 -3.50 28.09
N SER A 167 0.99 -2.55 28.21
CA SER A 167 0.76 -1.28 28.91
C SER A 167 1.54 -0.16 28.26
N GLY A 168 0.89 0.98 28.07
CA GLY A 168 1.38 2.12 27.35
C GLY A 168 1.48 3.37 28.21
N ARG A 169 2.25 4.33 27.73
CA ARG A 169 2.32 5.68 28.30
C ARG A 169 2.75 6.71 27.26
N PRO A 170 2.32 7.98 27.37
CA PRO A 170 2.84 9.08 26.58
C PRO A 170 4.21 9.52 27.11
N THR A 171 5.16 9.80 26.23
CA THR A 171 6.51 10.32 26.55
C THR A 171 7.01 11.38 25.56
N GLY A 172 6.10 12.10 24.88
CA GLY A 172 6.43 12.93 23.69
C GLY A 172 6.44 12.13 22.38
N GLY A 173 6.44 10.80 22.49
CA GLY A 173 5.86 9.80 21.56
C GLY A 173 5.09 8.77 22.41
N SER A 174 4.32 7.87 21.80
CA SER A 174 3.64 6.81 22.55
C SER A 174 4.60 5.62 22.72
N ILE A 175 4.79 5.12 23.95
CA ILE A 175 5.53 3.89 24.22
C ILE A 175 4.54 2.83 24.72
N VAL A 176 4.61 1.64 24.16
CA VAL A 176 3.80 0.48 24.56
C VAL A 176 4.74 -0.66 24.98
N ASN A 177 4.70 -1.05 26.25
CA ASN A 177 5.42 -2.20 26.79
C ASN A 177 4.61 -3.47 26.54
N VAL A 178 5.31 -4.55 26.18
CA VAL A 178 4.72 -5.85 25.83
C VAL A 178 5.44 -6.96 26.58
N THR A 179 4.68 -7.92 27.12
CA THR A 179 5.17 -9.17 27.69
C THR A 179 4.31 -10.36 27.22
N SER A 180 4.88 -11.52 26.89
CA SER A 180 4.11 -12.74 26.58
C SER A 180 4.73 -14.04 27.13
N ALA A 181 3.92 -15.09 27.30
CA ALA A 181 4.35 -16.45 27.61
C ALA A 181 4.19 -17.37 26.37
N GLY A 182 5.21 -18.15 26.01
CA GLY A 182 5.16 -19.08 24.86
C GLY A 182 6.44 -19.93 24.71
N SER A 183 6.30 -21.17 24.21
CA SER A 183 7.38 -22.18 24.14
C SER A 183 8.34 -21.97 22.96
N GLU A 184 9.65 -22.04 23.24
CA GLU A 184 10.71 -21.98 22.24
C GLU A 184 10.74 -23.27 21.41
N THR A 185 10.64 -23.15 20.09
CA THR A 185 11.12 -24.21 19.18
C THR A 185 12.44 -23.75 18.56
N ARG A 186 13.47 -24.54 18.86
CA ARG A 186 14.89 -24.31 18.58
C ARG A 186 15.14 -24.42 17.07
N GLY A 187 15.72 -23.36 16.48
CA GLY A 187 16.08 -23.35 15.06
C GLY A 187 16.65 -22.02 14.61
N GLU A 188 17.77 -21.61 15.21
CA GLU A 188 18.53 -20.43 14.79
C GLU A 188 19.34 -20.74 13.53
N ARG A 189 19.11 -19.97 12.46
CA ARG A 189 20.11 -19.70 11.43
C ARG A 189 19.99 -18.21 11.09
N GLY A 190 21.01 -17.45 11.48
CA GLY A 190 21.06 -16.00 11.31
C GLY A 190 21.16 -15.60 9.84
N MET A 191 20.40 -14.58 9.44
CA MET A 191 20.63 -13.84 8.21
C MET A 191 21.24 -12.50 8.57
N SER A 192 22.47 -12.29 8.09
CA SER A 192 23.25 -11.05 8.20
C SER A 192 22.68 -9.98 7.28
N SER A 193 22.54 -8.75 7.79
CA SER A 193 22.25 -7.56 7.00
C SER A 193 23.52 -7.08 6.29
N ALA A 194 23.58 -7.20 4.97
CA ALA A 194 24.60 -6.52 4.16
C ALA A 194 23.96 -5.34 3.44
N ALA A 195 24.25 -4.13 3.92
CA ALA A 195 24.14 -2.93 3.11
C ALA A 195 25.31 -2.95 2.12
N MET A 196 25.02 -2.99 0.83
CA MET A 196 26.06 -3.01 -0.20
C MET A 196 25.71 -1.98 -1.27
N ALA A 197 26.54 -0.94 -1.34
CA ALA A 197 26.49 0.09 -2.37
C ALA A 197 27.05 -0.50 -3.67
N TRP A 198 26.29 -0.39 -4.77
CA TRP A 198 26.74 -0.79 -6.10
C TRP A 198 26.48 0.33 -7.09
N SER A 199 27.57 0.85 -7.65
CA SER A 199 27.58 1.73 -8.82
C SER A 199 27.48 0.90 -10.09
N VAL A 200 26.54 1.24 -10.98
CA VAL A 200 26.41 0.63 -12.32
C VAL A 200 26.86 1.65 -13.36
N SER A 201 27.76 1.23 -14.27
CA SER A 201 28.21 2.04 -15.41
C SER A 201 27.33 1.80 -16.66
N PRO A 202 27.14 2.81 -17.53
CA PRO A 202 26.07 2.81 -18.52
C PRO A 202 26.52 2.46 -19.94
N ARG A 203 25.69 1.71 -20.67
CA ARG A 203 25.55 1.86 -22.14
C ARG A 203 24.07 1.83 -22.53
N ASP A 204 23.64 2.99 -23.02
CA ASP A 204 22.50 3.38 -23.89
C ASP A 204 21.06 2.91 -23.61
N GLY A 205 20.83 1.85 -22.83
CA GLY A 205 19.61 1.68 -22.01
C GLY A 205 19.81 2.15 -20.57
N GLY A 206 21.07 2.11 -20.10
CA GLY A 206 21.45 2.51 -18.75
C GLY A 206 21.36 4.02 -18.48
N GLN A 207 21.52 4.88 -19.51
CA GLN A 207 21.34 6.33 -19.33
C GLN A 207 19.88 6.71 -19.13
N PHE A 208 18.95 6.11 -19.90
CA PHE A 208 17.52 6.42 -19.80
C PHE A 208 16.98 6.10 -18.40
N TRP A 209 17.22 4.88 -17.92
CA TRP A 209 16.81 4.49 -16.57
C TRP A 209 17.65 5.19 -15.49
N GLY A 210 18.92 5.44 -15.75
CA GLY A 210 19.83 6.13 -14.84
C GLY A 210 19.40 7.57 -14.53
N GLN A 211 18.94 8.33 -15.52
CA GLN A 211 18.41 9.69 -15.34
C GLN A 211 17.18 9.68 -14.44
N ARG A 212 16.23 8.76 -14.68
CA ARG A 212 15.04 8.60 -13.83
C ARG A 212 15.39 8.15 -12.42
N MET A 213 16.34 7.22 -12.27
CA MET A 213 16.85 6.76 -10.97
C MET A 213 17.53 7.87 -10.16
N ALA A 214 18.17 8.83 -10.82
CA ALA A 214 18.81 9.97 -10.16
C ALA A 214 17.80 10.92 -9.50
N LEU A 215 16.55 10.93 -9.99
CA LEU A 215 15.47 11.77 -9.47
C LEU A 215 14.63 11.09 -8.36
N VAL A 216 14.93 9.84 -8.01
CA VAL A 216 14.22 9.09 -6.96
C VAL A 216 14.61 9.60 -5.57
N ASN A 217 13.62 9.92 -4.75
CA ASN A 217 13.75 10.22 -3.32
C ASN A 217 13.13 9.11 -2.46
N SER A 218 13.16 9.27 -1.13
CA SER A 218 12.64 8.27 -0.17
C SER A 218 11.11 8.16 -0.13
N GLU A 219 10.40 9.13 -0.68
CA GLU A 219 8.92 9.17 -0.72
C GLU A 219 8.37 8.47 -1.96
N ASP A 220 9.20 8.22 -2.98
CA ASP A 220 8.79 7.54 -4.19
C ASP A 220 8.68 6.03 -3.97
N ILE A 221 7.44 5.55 -3.85
CA ILE A 221 7.14 4.17 -3.53
C ILE A 221 6.19 3.55 -4.55
N ALA A 222 6.35 2.24 -4.73
CA ALA A 222 5.41 1.36 -5.39
C ALA A 222 4.95 0.26 -4.43
N ARG A 223 3.75 -0.27 -4.68
CA ARG A 223 3.24 -1.44 -3.98
C ARG A 223 3.84 -2.71 -4.56
N GLY A 224 4.05 -3.70 -3.70
CA GLY A 224 4.55 -5.01 -4.13
C GLY A 224 3.64 -5.69 -5.15
N LEU A 225 2.34 -5.37 -5.19
CA LEU A 225 1.42 -5.89 -6.20
C LEU A 225 1.87 -5.46 -7.60
N PHE A 226 2.22 -4.17 -7.75
CA PHE A 226 2.69 -3.61 -9.01
C PHE A 226 4.04 -4.21 -9.41
N LEU A 227 4.97 -4.34 -8.46
CA LEU A 227 6.29 -4.93 -8.72
C LEU A 227 6.18 -6.41 -9.14
N GLN A 228 5.25 -7.16 -8.57
CA GLN A 228 4.97 -8.53 -9.00
C GLN A 228 4.37 -8.58 -10.40
N SER A 229 3.41 -7.70 -10.72
CA SER A 229 2.85 -7.59 -12.06
C SER A 229 3.93 -7.27 -13.10
N VAL A 230 4.91 -6.43 -12.75
CA VAL A 230 6.06 -6.13 -13.61
C VAL A 230 6.92 -7.37 -13.84
N LEU A 231 7.30 -8.12 -12.79
CA LEU A 231 8.08 -9.36 -12.94
C LEU A 231 7.34 -10.42 -13.77
N LYS A 232 6.04 -10.61 -13.52
CA LYS A 232 5.19 -11.48 -14.34
C LYS A 232 5.17 -11.03 -15.81
N SER A 233 5.10 -9.73 -16.06
CA SER A 233 5.12 -9.18 -17.43
C SER A 233 6.49 -9.37 -18.10
N ILE A 234 7.60 -9.21 -17.36
CA ILE A 234 8.96 -9.52 -17.85
C ILE A 234 9.05 -11.00 -18.24
N ARG A 235 8.52 -11.91 -17.41
CA ARG A 235 8.48 -13.35 -17.73
C ARG A 235 7.64 -13.65 -18.97
N ALA A 236 6.48 -13.01 -19.11
CA ALA A 236 5.55 -13.24 -20.20
C ALA A 236 6.06 -12.72 -21.55
N LEU A 237 6.72 -11.55 -21.54
CA LEU A 237 7.26 -10.91 -22.75
C LEU A 237 8.67 -11.38 -23.09
N GLY A 238 9.43 -11.80 -22.08
CA GLY A 238 10.76 -12.38 -22.19
C GLY A 238 10.69 -13.86 -21.89
N ASP A 239 11.29 -14.24 -20.76
CA ASP A 239 11.27 -15.60 -20.22
C ASP A 239 11.58 -15.61 -18.72
N GLU A 240 11.60 -16.80 -18.13
CA GLU A 240 11.90 -17.00 -16.72
C GLU A 240 13.35 -16.65 -16.33
N SER A 241 14.30 -16.77 -17.26
CA SER A 241 15.69 -16.39 -17.00
C SER A 241 15.83 -14.88 -16.87
N LEU A 242 15.18 -14.13 -17.76
CA LEU A 242 15.12 -12.67 -17.71
C LEU A 242 14.43 -12.17 -16.45
N GLU A 243 13.31 -12.80 -16.07
CA GLU A 243 12.61 -12.47 -14.82
C GLU A 243 13.50 -12.67 -13.59
N LYS A 244 14.17 -13.83 -13.47
CA LYS A 244 15.11 -14.10 -12.36
C LYS A 244 16.29 -13.12 -12.31
N ARG A 245 16.89 -12.79 -13.46
CA ARG A 245 17.97 -11.78 -13.53
C ARG A 245 17.46 -10.40 -13.10
N SER A 246 16.27 -10.02 -13.53
CA SER A 246 15.65 -8.74 -13.17
C SER A 246 15.34 -8.66 -11.68
N ALA A 247 14.76 -9.71 -11.10
CA ALA A 247 14.49 -9.81 -9.66
C ALA A 247 15.80 -9.79 -8.83
N SER A 248 16.84 -10.46 -9.30
CA SER A 248 18.14 -10.47 -8.62
C SER A 248 18.79 -9.08 -8.59
N ALA A 249 18.57 -8.27 -9.63
CA ALA A 249 19.16 -6.92 -9.74
C ALA A 249 18.65 -5.93 -8.69
N CYS A 250 17.45 -6.13 -8.14
CA CYS A 250 16.91 -5.29 -7.08
C CYS A 250 17.15 -5.86 -5.68
N GLY A 251 17.84 -7.01 -5.55
CA GLY A 251 18.20 -7.62 -4.27
C GLY A 251 17.00 -8.11 -3.44
N GLN A 252 15.80 -8.15 -4.02
CA GLN A 252 14.58 -8.51 -3.33
C GLN A 252 14.14 -9.94 -3.71
N ALA A 253 14.19 -10.86 -2.75
CA ALA A 253 13.83 -12.26 -2.99
C ALA A 253 12.33 -12.44 -3.32
N ARG A 254 11.47 -11.59 -2.74
CA ARG A 254 10.02 -11.64 -2.93
C ARG A 254 9.37 -10.30 -2.63
N PHE A 255 8.36 -9.96 -3.40
CA PHE A 255 7.47 -8.85 -3.13
C PHE A 255 6.16 -9.35 -2.51
N PHE A 256 5.58 -8.54 -1.63
CA PHE A 256 4.28 -8.77 -1.02
C PHE A 256 3.33 -7.66 -1.44
N ASP A 257 2.14 -8.03 -1.92
CA ASP A 257 1.19 -7.14 -2.63
C ASP A 257 1.02 -5.77 -1.99
N PHE A 258 0.85 -5.75 -0.67
CA PHE A 258 0.43 -4.59 0.09
C PHE A 258 1.58 -3.76 0.66
N PHE A 259 2.82 -4.24 0.54
CA PHE A 259 3.99 -3.59 1.13
C PHE A 259 4.45 -2.44 0.22
N ASN A 260 5.04 -1.42 0.83
CA ASN A 260 5.69 -0.32 0.14
C ASN A 260 7.14 -0.67 -0.16
N TYR A 261 7.55 -0.43 -1.38
CA TYR A 261 8.93 -0.61 -1.85
C TYR A 261 9.38 0.67 -2.55
N PRO A 262 10.66 1.05 -2.44
CA PRO A 262 11.20 2.17 -3.21
C PRO A 262 10.99 1.96 -4.71
N ILE A 263 10.54 2.98 -5.43
CA ILE A 263 10.36 2.89 -6.89
C ILE A 263 11.66 2.56 -7.62
N ARG A 264 12.82 2.85 -7.00
CA ARG A 264 14.14 2.47 -7.49
C ARG A 264 14.24 0.99 -7.85
N LEU A 265 13.61 0.10 -7.08
CA LEU A 265 13.62 -1.34 -7.35
C LEU A 265 12.95 -1.66 -8.69
N HIS A 266 11.87 -0.94 -9.03
CA HIS A 266 11.20 -1.06 -10.33
C HIS A 266 12.14 -0.68 -11.47
N LEU A 267 12.78 0.48 -11.36
CA LEU A 267 13.70 0.97 -12.38
C LEU A 267 14.90 0.04 -12.58
N GLN A 268 15.38 -0.59 -11.51
CA GLN A 268 16.48 -1.57 -11.57
C GLN A 268 16.05 -2.80 -12.38
N MET A 269 14.87 -3.35 -12.10
CA MET A 269 14.31 -4.46 -12.89
C MET A 269 14.20 -4.09 -14.37
N LEU A 270 13.70 -2.90 -14.70
CA LEU A 270 13.57 -2.44 -16.08
C LEU A 270 14.91 -2.21 -16.77
N SER A 271 15.91 -1.69 -16.05
CA SER A 271 17.25 -1.46 -16.60
C SER A 271 17.93 -2.75 -17.06
N VAL A 272 17.60 -3.88 -16.44
CA VAL A 272 18.07 -5.22 -16.83
C VAL A 272 17.20 -5.81 -17.92
N ALA A 273 15.88 -5.68 -17.81
CA ALA A 273 14.94 -6.33 -18.73
C ALA A 273 14.86 -5.67 -20.11
N MET A 274 14.91 -4.32 -20.18
CA MET A 274 14.54 -3.61 -21.40
C MET A 274 15.41 -3.87 -22.62
N PRO A 275 16.75 -4.00 -22.54
CA PRO A 275 17.56 -4.28 -23.73
C PRO A 275 17.10 -5.56 -24.45
N GLU A 276 16.76 -6.59 -23.68
CA GLU A 276 16.29 -7.86 -24.23
C GLU A 276 14.84 -7.79 -24.71
N LEU A 277 13.95 -7.15 -23.94
CA LEU A 277 12.55 -6.99 -24.38
C LEU A 277 12.44 -6.12 -25.63
N ALA A 278 13.22 -5.06 -25.76
CA ALA A 278 13.25 -4.21 -26.95
C ALA A 278 13.69 -5.00 -28.19
N THR A 279 14.69 -5.88 -28.05
CA THR A 279 15.14 -6.76 -29.13
C THR A 279 14.03 -7.73 -29.57
N ARG A 280 13.23 -8.24 -28.62
CA ARG A 280 12.14 -9.20 -28.91
C ARG A 280 10.88 -8.55 -29.46
N HIS A 281 10.60 -7.30 -29.09
CA HIS A 281 9.33 -6.62 -29.38
C HIS A 281 9.50 -5.39 -30.26
N THR A 282 10.41 -5.48 -31.23
CA THR A 282 10.74 -4.42 -32.21
C THR A 282 11.59 -3.29 -31.62
N ASP A 283 11.10 -2.62 -30.59
CA ASP A 283 11.79 -1.50 -29.95
C ASP A 283 11.36 -1.32 -28.48
N VAL A 284 11.97 -0.33 -27.80
CA VAL A 284 11.71 -0.03 -26.39
C VAL A 284 10.27 0.44 -26.16
N GLU A 285 9.72 1.28 -27.03
CA GLU A 285 8.38 1.83 -26.88
C GLU A 285 7.32 0.72 -26.99
N GLN A 286 7.46 -0.16 -27.97
CA GLN A 286 6.56 -1.28 -28.17
C GLN A 286 6.67 -2.33 -27.05
N ALA A 287 7.88 -2.56 -26.52
CA ALA A 287 8.09 -3.40 -25.34
C ALA A 287 7.42 -2.81 -24.09
N LEU A 288 7.57 -1.50 -23.86
CA LEU A 288 6.94 -0.79 -22.74
C LEU A 288 5.42 -0.79 -22.86
N TRP A 289 4.87 -0.55 -24.05
CA TRP A 289 3.44 -0.61 -24.31
C TRP A 289 2.87 -1.98 -23.96
N ARG A 290 3.51 -3.07 -24.44
CA ARG A 290 3.09 -4.44 -24.11
C ARG A 290 3.20 -4.73 -22.62
N MET A 291 4.26 -4.26 -21.97
CA MET A 291 4.42 -4.42 -20.53
C MET A 291 3.32 -3.71 -19.76
N GLY A 292 3.02 -2.45 -20.09
CA GLY A 292 1.93 -1.70 -19.49
C GLY A 292 0.58 -2.39 -19.64
N HIS A 293 0.31 -2.93 -20.83
CA HIS A 293 -0.87 -3.75 -21.11
C HIS A 293 -0.93 -5.00 -20.21
N CYS A 294 0.15 -5.77 -20.11
CA CYS A 294 0.21 -6.95 -19.23
C CYS A 294 0.02 -6.59 -17.75
N VAL A 295 0.64 -5.51 -17.27
CA VAL A 295 0.50 -5.03 -15.89
C VAL A 295 -0.95 -4.62 -15.59
N ALA A 296 -1.62 -3.92 -16.51
CA ALA A 296 -3.05 -3.59 -16.37
C ALA A 296 -3.91 -4.86 -16.20
N MET A 297 -3.66 -5.88 -17.02
CA MET A 297 -4.44 -7.11 -16.98
C MET A 297 -4.25 -7.86 -15.66
N ASP A 298 -3.01 -8.03 -15.18
CA ASP A 298 -2.73 -8.64 -13.88
C ASP A 298 -3.33 -7.82 -12.73
N PHE A 299 -3.27 -6.49 -12.80
CA PHE A 299 -3.91 -5.62 -11.83
C PHE A 299 -5.42 -5.85 -11.77
N LEU A 300 -6.12 -5.90 -12.91
CA LEU A 300 -7.58 -6.10 -12.94
C LEU A 300 -8.03 -7.47 -12.43
N GLU A 301 -7.12 -8.44 -12.34
CA GLU A 301 -7.37 -9.77 -11.76
C GLU A 301 -7.12 -9.82 -10.24
N SER A 302 -6.34 -8.88 -9.71
CA SER A 302 -6.04 -8.73 -8.27
C SER A 302 -7.26 -8.35 -7.43
N GLU A 303 -7.16 -8.48 -6.10
CA GLU A 303 -8.20 -8.03 -5.17
C GLU A 303 -8.50 -6.53 -5.33
N ALA A 304 -7.45 -5.71 -5.45
CA ALA A 304 -7.57 -4.27 -5.70
C ALA A 304 -8.32 -3.97 -7.01
N GLY A 305 -7.95 -4.66 -8.10
CA GLY A 305 -8.60 -4.50 -9.40
C GLY A 305 -10.06 -4.94 -9.39
N ARG A 306 -10.41 -6.00 -8.64
CA ARG A 306 -11.82 -6.41 -8.45
C ARG A 306 -12.62 -5.34 -7.73
N THR A 307 -12.05 -4.69 -6.71
CA THR A 307 -12.70 -3.54 -6.05
C THR A 307 -12.95 -2.39 -7.03
N VAL A 308 -11.96 -2.06 -7.87
CA VAL A 308 -12.12 -1.04 -8.91
C VAL A 308 -13.22 -1.42 -9.90
N LYS A 309 -13.27 -2.66 -10.38
CA LYS A 309 -14.33 -3.14 -11.29
C LYS A 309 -15.74 -2.97 -10.70
N VAL A 310 -15.91 -3.26 -9.41
CA VAL A 310 -17.18 -3.04 -8.70
C VAL A 310 -17.51 -1.55 -8.59
N LEU A 311 -16.53 -0.70 -8.31
CA LEU A 311 -16.71 0.75 -8.20
C LEU A 311 -17.16 1.38 -9.54
N VAL A 312 -16.54 0.97 -10.64
CA VAL A 312 -16.78 1.54 -11.97
C VAL A 312 -17.96 0.89 -12.70
N ARG A 313 -18.47 -0.25 -12.21
CA ARG A 313 -19.65 -0.97 -12.76
C ARG A 313 -19.57 -1.21 -14.28
N GLY A 314 -18.38 -1.44 -14.80
CA GLY A 314 -18.17 -1.65 -16.24
C GLY A 314 -18.34 -0.40 -17.09
N GLU A 315 -18.41 0.81 -16.51
CA GLU A 315 -18.53 2.06 -17.25
C GLU A 315 -17.15 2.73 -17.46
N PRO A 316 -16.66 2.90 -18.70
CA PRO A 316 -15.36 3.53 -18.98
C PRO A 316 -15.23 4.93 -18.40
N LYS A 317 -16.30 5.72 -18.44
CA LYS A 317 -16.33 7.08 -17.88
C LYS A 317 -16.10 7.08 -16.36
N ARG A 318 -16.66 6.11 -15.65
CA ARG A 318 -16.40 5.94 -14.21
C ARG A 318 -14.97 5.50 -13.97
N LEU A 319 -14.40 4.63 -14.80
CA LEU A 319 -12.99 4.28 -14.69
C LEU A 319 -12.11 5.51 -14.81
N VAL A 320 -12.31 6.31 -15.87
CA VAL A 320 -11.55 7.53 -16.12
C VAL A 320 -11.61 8.46 -14.91
N ASN A 321 -12.81 8.72 -14.37
CA ASN A 321 -12.97 9.52 -13.14
C ASN A 321 -12.25 8.94 -11.92
N ASN A 322 -12.03 7.63 -11.88
CA ASN A 322 -11.36 6.92 -10.79
C ASN A 322 -9.88 6.59 -11.08
N LEU A 323 -9.30 7.03 -12.20
CA LEU A 323 -7.88 6.78 -12.52
C LEU A 323 -6.95 7.36 -11.43
N PRO A 324 -7.09 8.63 -10.98
CA PRO A 324 -6.22 9.16 -9.93
C PRO A 324 -6.23 8.33 -8.64
N LEU A 325 -7.37 7.74 -8.34
CA LEU A 325 -7.54 6.91 -7.15
C LEU A 325 -6.96 5.52 -7.35
N THR A 326 -7.17 4.93 -8.53
CA THR A 326 -6.62 3.62 -8.91
C THR A 326 -5.09 3.63 -8.92
N TYR A 327 -4.46 4.67 -9.48
CA TYR A 327 -3.00 4.79 -9.47
C TYR A 327 -2.42 4.90 -8.05
N ARG A 328 -3.08 5.66 -7.15
CA ARG A 328 -2.68 5.78 -5.74
C ARG A 328 -2.74 4.45 -4.97
N MET A 329 -3.45 3.45 -5.49
CA MET A 329 -3.42 2.11 -4.91
C MET A 329 -2.09 1.39 -5.17
N SER A 330 -1.36 1.78 -6.21
CA SER A 330 -0.19 1.07 -6.71
C SER A 330 1.12 1.84 -6.55
N MET A 331 1.11 3.17 -6.60
CA MET A 331 2.32 4.00 -6.54
C MET A 331 2.03 5.44 -6.11
N THR A 332 3.08 6.17 -5.71
CA THR A 332 3.01 7.61 -5.42
C THR A 332 2.97 8.47 -6.68
N GLY A 333 2.66 9.75 -6.47
CA GLY A 333 2.60 10.79 -7.50
C GLY A 333 1.18 11.32 -7.71
N GLU A 334 1.11 12.44 -8.43
CA GLU A 334 -0.16 13.15 -8.66
C GLU A 334 -0.75 12.76 -10.01
N ARG A 335 -2.07 12.65 -10.05
CA ARG A 335 -2.83 12.30 -11.25
C ARG A 335 -4.10 13.11 -11.30
N SER A 336 -4.44 13.66 -12.46
CA SER A 336 -5.65 14.47 -12.63
C SER A 336 -6.27 14.27 -14.00
N VAL A 337 -7.60 14.34 -14.06
CA VAL A 337 -8.37 14.18 -15.29
C VAL A 337 -9.11 15.46 -15.61
N ARG A 338 -9.00 15.91 -16.85
CA ARG A 338 -9.80 17.00 -17.41
C ARG A 338 -10.58 16.50 -18.61
N TRP A 339 -11.90 16.54 -18.52
CA TRP A 339 -12.77 16.18 -19.64
C TRP A 339 -12.69 17.23 -20.76
N THR A 340 -12.56 16.77 -22.00
CA THR A 340 -12.57 17.61 -23.21
C THR A 340 -13.79 17.33 -24.10
N GLY A 341 -14.55 16.27 -23.79
CA GLY A 341 -15.85 15.98 -24.37
C GLY A 341 -16.51 14.77 -23.67
N PRO A 342 -17.62 14.22 -24.21
CA PRO A 342 -18.37 13.15 -23.54
C PRO A 342 -17.61 11.83 -23.34
N GLN A 343 -16.74 11.48 -24.30
CA GLN A 343 -15.93 10.26 -24.34
C GLN A 343 -14.45 10.57 -24.61
N CYS A 344 -14.02 11.77 -24.23
CA CYS A 344 -12.66 12.23 -24.42
C CYS A 344 -12.19 13.10 -23.26
N CYS A 345 -10.95 12.87 -22.84
CA CYS A 345 -10.35 13.58 -21.72
C CYS A 345 -8.83 13.67 -21.88
N ARG A 346 -8.24 14.62 -21.16
CA ARG A 346 -6.81 14.70 -20.91
C ARG A 346 -6.51 14.21 -19.52
N PHE A 347 -5.59 13.25 -19.41
CA PHE A 347 -5.10 12.72 -18.15
C PHE A 347 -3.67 13.21 -17.92
N THR A 348 -3.41 13.85 -16.79
CA THR A 348 -2.07 14.35 -16.44
C THR A 348 -1.48 13.50 -15.34
N MET A 349 -0.22 13.13 -15.48
CA MET A 349 0.57 12.46 -14.45
C MET A 349 1.80 13.29 -14.10
N LYS A 350 2.03 13.50 -12.81
CA LYS A 350 3.24 14.14 -12.29
C LYS A 350 3.94 13.24 -11.31
N ARG A 351 5.27 13.37 -11.21
CA ARG A 351 6.11 12.47 -10.43
C ARG A 351 5.89 11.01 -10.88
N ASP A 352 5.85 10.81 -12.19
CA ASP A 352 5.72 9.49 -12.80
C ASP A 352 7.04 9.03 -13.40
N PHE A 353 7.46 7.83 -13.05
CA PHE A 353 8.78 7.31 -13.42
C PHE A 353 8.75 6.49 -14.71
N MET A 354 7.59 6.30 -15.32
CA MET A 354 7.45 5.48 -16.51
C MET A 354 7.29 6.33 -17.77
N PRO A 355 7.73 5.83 -18.93
CA PRO A 355 7.56 6.55 -20.19
C PRO A 355 6.11 6.48 -20.67
N PRO A 356 5.67 7.40 -21.55
CA PRO A 356 4.28 7.43 -22.02
C PRO A 356 3.78 6.11 -22.60
N SER A 357 4.57 5.39 -23.40
CA SER A 357 4.17 4.12 -24.02
C SER A 357 3.71 3.06 -23.00
N PHE A 358 4.37 2.99 -21.83
CA PHE A 358 3.95 2.08 -20.77
C PHE A 358 2.52 2.39 -20.31
N HIS A 359 2.21 3.66 -20.06
CA HIS A 359 0.88 4.06 -19.62
C HIS A 359 -0.16 4.00 -20.74
N GLU A 360 0.22 4.24 -22.00
CA GLU A 360 -0.68 4.04 -23.14
C GLU A 360 -1.20 2.60 -23.17
N GLY A 361 -0.29 1.61 -23.14
CA GLY A 361 -0.68 0.20 -23.12
C GLY A 361 -1.53 -0.18 -21.91
N MET A 362 -1.19 0.37 -20.74
CA MET A 362 -1.97 0.18 -19.51
C MET A 362 -3.39 0.74 -19.63
N LEU A 363 -3.53 1.98 -20.10
CA LEU A 363 -4.81 2.68 -20.20
C LEU A 363 -5.70 2.06 -21.27
N VAL A 364 -5.13 1.63 -22.41
CA VAL A 364 -5.85 0.88 -23.45
C VAL A 364 -6.44 -0.39 -22.87
N ALA A 365 -5.59 -1.24 -22.25
CA ALA A 365 -6.03 -2.50 -21.66
C ALA A 365 -7.15 -2.31 -20.63
N MET A 366 -7.02 -1.30 -19.76
CA MET A 366 -8.02 -1.03 -18.72
C MET A 366 -9.37 -0.59 -19.29
N LEU A 367 -9.38 0.25 -20.33
CA LEU A 367 -10.61 0.73 -20.96
C LEU A 367 -11.29 -0.37 -21.77
N GLU A 368 -10.55 -1.12 -22.57
CA GLU A 368 -11.09 -2.24 -23.37
C GLU A 368 -11.68 -3.33 -22.46
N ARG A 369 -11.04 -3.61 -21.32
CA ARG A 369 -11.56 -4.59 -20.35
C ARG A 369 -12.87 -4.15 -19.67
N LEU A 370 -13.25 -2.88 -19.80
CA LEU A 370 -14.50 -2.31 -19.32
C LEU A 370 -15.44 -1.91 -20.46
N ASN A 371 -15.40 -2.64 -21.57
CA ASN A 371 -16.32 -2.50 -22.71
C ASN A 371 -16.21 -1.16 -23.46
N ALA A 372 -15.13 -0.41 -23.31
CA ALA A 372 -14.84 0.67 -24.23
C ALA A 372 -14.42 0.09 -25.59
N SER A 373 -14.92 0.65 -26.68
CA SER A 373 -14.53 0.25 -28.03
C SER A 373 -13.68 1.33 -28.70
N LYS A 374 -12.84 0.94 -29.66
CA LYS A 374 -11.97 1.86 -30.43
C LYS A 374 -11.21 2.83 -29.53
N VAL A 375 -10.63 2.29 -28.47
CA VAL A 375 -9.87 3.08 -27.50
C VAL A 375 -8.62 3.65 -28.18
N LYS A 376 -8.40 4.95 -27.99
CA LYS A 376 -7.18 5.63 -28.40
C LYS A 376 -6.62 6.38 -27.21
N VAL A 377 -5.34 6.13 -26.93
CA VAL A 377 -4.56 6.83 -25.91
C VAL A 377 -3.30 7.32 -26.60
N VAL A 378 -3.05 8.63 -26.51
CA VAL A 378 -1.83 9.26 -27.05
C VAL A 378 -1.16 10.00 -25.92
N GLY A 379 0.00 9.52 -25.52
CA GLY A 379 0.84 10.09 -24.48
C GLY A 379 1.86 11.08 -25.05
N ARG A 380 2.14 12.12 -24.27
CA ARG A 380 3.19 13.09 -24.55
C ARG A 380 3.93 13.39 -23.25
N GLN A 381 5.24 13.19 -23.27
CA GLN A 381 6.10 13.58 -22.17
C GLN A 381 6.26 15.11 -22.16
N THR A 382 5.91 15.74 -21.04
CA THR A 382 6.01 17.21 -20.85
C THR A 382 7.22 17.59 -20.01
N ASP A 383 7.70 16.68 -19.16
CA ASP A 383 8.96 16.77 -18.40
C ASP A 383 9.47 15.34 -18.12
N MET A 384 10.67 15.18 -17.56
CA MET A 384 11.28 13.88 -17.25
C MET A 384 10.34 12.97 -16.43
N LEU A 385 9.58 13.55 -15.49
CA LEU A 385 8.62 12.82 -14.65
C LEU A 385 7.18 13.34 -14.79
N GLU A 386 6.87 14.03 -15.89
CA GLU A 386 5.53 14.52 -16.20
C GLU A 386 5.09 14.10 -17.60
N SER A 387 3.83 13.68 -17.72
CA SER A 387 3.24 13.29 -18.99
C SER A 387 1.75 13.60 -19.03
N GLU A 388 1.27 13.91 -20.22
CA GLU A 388 -0.14 14.08 -20.53
C GLU A 388 -0.60 13.00 -21.50
N TYR A 389 -1.83 12.52 -21.33
CA TYR A 389 -2.44 11.51 -22.19
C TYR A 389 -3.78 12.02 -22.68
N ASP A 390 -3.92 12.15 -24.00
CA ASP A 390 -5.21 12.37 -24.63
C ASP A 390 -5.89 11.01 -24.85
N ILE A 391 -7.03 10.81 -24.18
CA ILE A 391 -7.77 9.54 -24.14
C ILE A 391 -9.12 9.75 -24.81
N SER A 392 -9.49 8.84 -25.72
CA SER A 392 -10.82 8.80 -26.35
C SER A 392 -11.30 7.37 -26.61
N TRP A 393 -12.62 7.15 -26.65
CA TRP A 393 -13.24 5.85 -26.97
C TRP A 393 -14.63 6.04 -27.59
N GLN A 394 -15.21 4.94 -28.10
CA GLN A 394 -16.59 4.83 -28.58
C GLN A 394 -17.43 3.91 -27.70
#